data_AF-A0A948IYF8-F1
#
_entry.id   AF-A0A948IYF8-F1
#
_cell.length_a   1.000
_cell.length_b   1.000
_cell.length_c   1.000
_cell.angle_alpha   90.00
_cell.angle_beta   90.00
_cell.angle_gamma   90.00
#
_symmetry.space_group_name_H-M   'P 1'
#
loop_
_entity.id
_entity.type
_entity.pdbx_description
1 polymer ?
#
loop_
_entity_poly.entity_id
_entity_poly.type
_entity_poly.pdbx_seq_one_letter_code
_entity_poly.pdbx_strand_id
1 'polypeptide(L)'
;MRSRTERTVLTAIAVALVAAAAAAWWTRDQWVPHAGPWSEQVLKKVTRPGADTLPPGKKPPGQPTQARSAQGAASQPVAPQPRKCVRDGRTSYTDQPCPKGSQELPVDGAVTSLPQ
;
A
#
# COMPACT_ATOMS: atom_id res chain seq x y z
N MET A 1 13.49 -24.51 33.15
CA MET A 1 14.48 -23.42 33.00
C MET A 1 15.10 -23.51 31.61
N ARG A 2 15.08 -22.43 30.83
CA ARG A 2 15.65 -22.37 29.47
C ARG A 2 17.15 -22.66 29.51
N SER A 3 17.64 -23.59 28.69
CA SER A 3 19.06 -24.01 28.72
C SER A 3 20.00 -22.89 28.28
N ARG A 4 21.29 -22.94 28.68
CA ARG A 4 22.28 -21.93 28.25
C ARG A 4 22.37 -21.81 26.73
N THR A 5 22.28 -22.94 26.02
CA THR A 5 22.32 -22.99 24.56
C THR A 5 21.11 -22.29 23.94
N GLU A 6 19.92 -22.54 24.48
CA GLU A 6 18.69 -21.90 24.00
C GLU A 6 18.70 -20.38 24.23
N ARG A 7 19.23 -19.92 25.38
CA ARG A 7 19.43 -18.49 25.62
C ARG A 7 20.40 -17.87 24.62
N THR A 8 21.49 -18.57 24.30
CA THR A 8 22.51 -18.11 23.34
C THR A 8 21.93 -17.95 21.94
N VAL A 9 21.14 -18.94 21.49
CA VAL A 9 20.44 -18.89 20.20
C VAL A 9 19.45 -17.73 20.16
N LEU A 10 18.67 -17.53 21.22
CA LEU A 10 17.71 -16.42 21.28
C LEU A 10 18.40 -15.06 21.32
N THR A 11 19.52 -14.92 22.02
CA THR A 11 20.32 -13.69 21.97
C THR A 11 20.89 -13.46 20.58
N ALA A 12 21.36 -14.49 19.89
CA ALA A 12 21.85 -14.35 18.52
C ALA A 12 20.73 -13.91 17.57
N ILE A 13 19.53 -14.49 17.69
CA ILE A 13 18.34 -14.06 16.93
C ILE A 13 17.97 -12.61 17.27
N ALA A 14 17.94 -12.25 18.55
CA ALA A 14 17.61 -10.89 18.97
C ALA A 14 18.62 -9.87 18.40
N VAL A 15 19.91 -10.18 18.44
CA VAL A 15 20.96 -9.34 17.85
C VAL A 15 20.78 -9.24 16.33
N ALA A 16 20.49 -10.34 15.64
CA ALA A 16 20.22 -10.33 14.20
C ALA A 16 19.01 -9.47 13.84
N LEU A 17 17.93 -9.54 14.62
CA LEU A 17 16.73 -8.71 14.43
C LEU A 17 17.02 -7.23 14.65
N VAL A 18 17.80 -6.88 15.68
CA VAL A 18 18.21 -5.49 15.94
C VAL A 18 19.09 -4.97 14.81
N ALA A 19 20.05 -5.76 14.33
CA ALA A 19 20.90 -5.39 13.20
C ALA A 19 20.08 -5.17 11.91
N ALA A 20 19.11 -6.05 11.63
CA ALA A 20 18.21 -5.91 10.49
C ALA A 20 17.32 -4.66 10.61
N ALA A 21 16.78 -4.38 11.80
CA ALA A 21 15.99 -3.17 12.05
C ALA A 21 16.82 -1.89 11.86
N ALA A 22 18.07 -1.88 12.33
CA ALA A 22 18.99 -0.76 12.13
C ALA A 22 19.30 -0.54 10.64
N ALA A 23 19.53 -1.61 9.88
CA ALA A 23 19.75 -1.52 8.44
C ALA A 23 18.50 -1.01 7.69
N ALA A 24 17.31 -1.49 8.05
CA ALA A 24 16.04 -1.03 7.48
C ALA A 24 15.75 0.44 7.82
N TRP A 25 16.15 0.88 9.01
CA TRP A 25 16.08 2.28 9.41
C TRP A 25 17.07 3.16 8.64
N TRP A 26 18.27 2.65 8.34
CA TRP A 26 19.25 3.38 7.54
C TRP A 26 18.76 3.66 6.12
N THR A 27 18.01 2.73 5.52
CA THR A 27 17.41 2.90 4.19
C THR A 27 16.05 3.59 4.21
N ARG A 28 15.65 4.19 5.35
CA ARG A 28 14.34 4.81 5.56
C ARG A 28 13.93 5.78 4.45
N ASP A 29 14.82 6.68 4.06
CA ASP A 29 14.48 7.72 3.08
C ASP A 29 14.14 7.16 1.69
N GLN A 30 14.60 5.95 1.36
CA GLN A 30 14.30 5.31 0.07
C GLN A 30 12.87 4.75 0.02
N TRP A 31 12.35 4.27 1.17
CA TRP A 31 11.05 3.59 1.21
C TRP A 31 9.94 4.43 1.87
N VAL A 32 10.26 5.46 2.64
CA VAL A 32 9.24 6.36 3.24
C VAL A 32 8.28 6.98 2.21
N PRO A 33 8.73 7.50 1.05
CA PRO A 33 7.81 8.06 0.06
C PRO A 33 6.78 7.04 -0.46
N HIS A 34 7.19 5.77 -0.56
CA HIS A 34 6.35 4.68 -1.05
C HIS A 34 5.45 4.10 0.06
N ALA A 35 5.90 4.13 1.32
CA ALA A 35 5.20 3.58 2.46
C ALA A 35 4.24 4.57 3.14
N GLY A 36 4.39 5.89 2.87
CA GLY A 36 3.58 6.96 3.46
C GLY A 36 2.06 6.69 3.39
N PRO A 37 1.47 6.53 2.19
CA PRO A 37 0.03 6.33 2.04
C PRO A 37 -0.52 5.10 2.77
N TRP A 38 0.23 4.00 2.78
CA TRP A 38 -0.16 2.78 3.51
C TRP A 38 -0.06 2.99 5.03
N SER A 39 1.02 3.61 5.50
CA SER A 39 1.25 3.85 6.93
C SER A 39 0.19 4.78 7.53
N GLU A 40 -0.25 5.81 6.79
CA GLU A 40 -1.34 6.69 7.21
C GLU A 40 -2.67 5.94 7.29
N GLN A 41 -2.95 5.03 6.36
CA GLN A 41 -4.17 4.22 6.39
C GLN A 41 -4.17 3.23 7.55
N VAL A 42 -3.03 2.59 7.84
CA VAL A 42 -2.88 1.70 9.00
C VAL A 42 -3.01 2.51 10.28
N LEU A 43 -2.36 3.66 10.38
CA LEU A 43 -2.44 4.52 11.55
C LEU A 43 -3.87 4.99 11.76
N LYS A 44 -4.56 5.47 10.72
CA LYS A 44 -5.98 5.84 10.79
C LYS A 44 -6.87 4.69 11.26
N LYS A 45 -6.56 3.43 10.91
CA LYS A 45 -7.29 2.25 11.39
C LYS A 45 -7.00 1.94 12.86
N VAL A 46 -5.74 2.05 13.27
CA VAL A 46 -5.29 1.78 14.66
C VAL A 46 -5.77 2.87 15.62
N THR A 47 -5.71 4.13 15.19
CA THR A 47 -6.14 5.29 15.99
C THR A 47 -7.63 5.59 15.82
N ARG A 48 -8.37 4.80 15.03
CA ARG A 48 -9.83 4.96 14.97
C ARG A 48 -10.40 4.60 16.33
N PRO A 49 -11.13 5.51 16.99
CA PRO A 49 -11.87 5.16 18.18
C PRO A 49 -12.79 3.97 17.85
N GLY A 50 -12.62 2.86 18.56
CA GLY A 50 -13.34 1.61 18.28
C GLY A 50 -14.84 1.75 18.51
N ALA A 51 -15.61 0.73 18.12
CA ALA A 51 -17.05 0.66 18.41
C ALA A 51 -17.35 0.82 19.91
N ASP A 52 -16.37 0.56 20.77
CA ASP A 52 -16.42 0.75 22.22
C ASP A 52 -16.47 2.22 22.67
N THR A 53 -15.99 3.14 21.83
CA THR A 53 -16.08 4.60 22.05
C THR A 53 -17.37 5.21 21.52
N LEU A 54 -18.22 4.44 20.81
CA LEU A 54 -19.52 4.93 20.40
C LEU A 54 -20.44 5.06 21.64
N PRO A 55 -21.18 6.17 21.77
CA PRO A 55 -22.17 6.32 22.82
C PRO A 55 -23.18 5.16 22.76
N PRO A 56 -23.66 4.67 23.92
CA PRO A 56 -24.38 3.40 24.06
C PRO A 56 -25.64 3.25 23.18
N GLY A 57 -26.19 4.35 22.66
CA GLY A 57 -27.34 4.34 21.75
C GLY A 57 -27.03 4.14 20.26
N LYS A 58 -25.76 3.99 19.86
CA LYS A 58 -25.37 3.84 18.43
C LYS A 58 -24.59 2.56 18.10
N LYS A 59 -24.52 1.60 19.02
CA LYS A 59 -23.91 0.28 18.75
C LYS A 59 -24.89 -0.57 17.92
N PRO A 60 -24.55 -1.02 16.70
CA PRO A 60 -25.36 -1.97 15.97
C PRO A 60 -25.39 -3.31 16.73
N PRO A 61 -26.55 -3.96 16.88
CA PRO A 61 -26.61 -5.25 17.56
C PRO A 61 -25.86 -6.31 16.74
N GLY A 62 -24.81 -6.91 17.31
CA GLY A 62 -24.18 -8.12 16.79
C GLY A 62 -22.78 -8.00 16.17
N GLN A 63 -21.94 -7.02 16.56
CA GLN A 63 -20.53 -7.01 16.12
C GLN A 63 -19.63 -7.85 17.04
N PRO A 64 -19.12 -9.02 16.60
CA PRO A 64 -18.09 -9.73 17.33
C PRO A 64 -16.75 -8.98 17.22
N THR A 65 -15.99 -8.95 18.33
CA THR A 65 -14.58 -8.53 18.40
C THR A 65 -13.77 -9.25 17.32
N GLN A 66 -13.50 -8.55 16.21
CA GLN A 66 -12.82 -9.13 15.06
C GLN A 66 -11.31 -8.97 15.21
N ALA A 67 -10.70 -9.86 16.01
CA ALA A 67 -9.36 -10.33 15.71
C ALA A 67 -9.45 -11.24 14.48
N ARG A 68 -9.42 -10.67 13.27
CA ARG A 68 -9.21 -11.44 12.05
C ARG A 68 -8.14 -10.77 11.19
N SER A 69 -6.96 -11.35 11.32
CA SER A 69 -5.83 -11.23 10.41
C SER A 69 -6.24 -11.45 8.95
N ALA A 70 -5.63 -10.62 8.09
CA ALA A 70 -5.21 -10.93 6.73
C ALA A 70 -6.19 -11.67 5.80
N GLN A 71 -7.25 -11.00 5.35
CA GLN A 71 -7.77 -11.20 4.00
C GLN A 71 -8.52 -9.94 3.57
N GLY A 72 -7.86 -9.13 2.76
CA GLY A 72 -8.46 -7.96 2.13
C GLY A 72 -7.76 -7.71 0.82
N ALA A 73 -8.02 -8.58 -0.16
CA ALA A 73 -7.79 -8.27 -1.56
C ALA A 73 -8.63 -7.02 -1.87
N ALA A 74 -8.02 -5.85 -1.72
CA ALA A 74 -8.62 -4.61 -2.16
C ALA A 74 -8.61 -4.63 -3.68
N SER A 75 -9.78 -4.56 -4.30
CA SER A 75 -9.92 -4.18 -5.69
C SER A 75 -9.14 -2.89 -5.89
N GLN A 76 -7.97 -2.99 -6.51
CA GLN A 76 -7.26 -1.80 -6.97
C GLN A 76 -8.20 -1.10 -7.95
N PRO A 77 -8.38 0.23 -7.89
CA PRO A 77 -8.91 0.96 -9.03
C PRO A 77 -8.01 0.58 -10.20
N VAL A 78 -8.58 0.04 -11.28
CA VAL A 78 -7.85 -0.10 -12.54
C VAL A 78 -7.41 1.32 -12.89
N ALA A 79 -6.13 1.62 -12.68
CA ALA A 79 -5.56 2.87 -13.15
C ALA A 79 -5.82 2.93 -14.66
N PRO A 80 -6.39 4.03 -15.18
CA PRO A 80 -6.62 4.14 -16.61
C PRO A 80 -5.26 4.00 -17.31
N GLN A 81 -5.09 2.90 -18.05
CA GLN A 81 -3.88 2.63 -18.80
C GLN A 81 -3.71 3.76 -19.81
N PRO A 82 -2.54 4.44 -19.84
CA PRO A 82 -2.31 5.50 -20.81
C PRO A 82 -2.36 4.92 -22.22
N ARG A 83 -3.17 5.55 -23.08
CA ARG A 83 -3.36 5.18 -24.48
C ARG A 83 -2.60 6.15 -25.37
N LYS A 84 -2.01 5.62 -26.45
CA LYS A 84 -1.41 6.43 -27.49
C LYS A 84 -2.42 6.60 -28.61
N CYS A 85 -2.88 7.82 -28.86
CA CYS A 85 -3.71 8.14 -30.01
C CYS A 85 -2.84 8.77 -31.10
N VAL A 86 -2.85 8.19 -32.29
CA VAL A 86 -2.19 8.73 -33.47
C VAL A 86 -3.24 9.25 -34.44
N ARG A 87 -3.14 10.53 -34.79
CA ARG A 87 -4.06 11.20 -35.73
C ARG A 87 -3.28 12.18 -36.59
N ASP A 88 -3.40 12.05 -37.91
CA ASP A 88 -2.77 12.96 -38.89
C ASP A 88 -1.25 13.16 -38.65
N GLY A 89 -0.55 12.09 -38.26
CA GLY A 89 0.88 12.12 -37.91
C GLY A 89 1.21 12.75 -36.54
N ARG A 90 0.21 13.25 -35.80
CA ARG A 90 0.37 13.74 -34.43
C ARG A 90 0.07 12.62 -33.43
N THR A 91 0.94 12.50 -32.44
CA THR A 91 0.79 11.55 -31.33
C THR A 91 0.35 12.30 -30.09
N SER A 92 -0.75 11.86 -29.46
CA SER A 92 -1.20 12.34 -28.15
C SER A 92 -1.32 11.17 -27.18
N TYR A 93 -0.85 11.36 -25.95
CA TYR A 93 -0.97 10.39 -24.87
C TYR A 93 -2.12 10.83 -23.96
N THR A 94 -3.10 9.96 -23.76
CA THR A 94 -4.30 10.27 -22.97
C THR A 94 -4.79 9.06 -22.21
N ASP A 95 -5.43 9.30 -21.08
CA ASP A 95 -6.18 8.34 -20.27
C ASP A 95 -7.64 8.18 -20.73
N GLN A 96 -8.12 9.09 -21.60
CA GLN A 96 -9.46 9.06 -22.18
C GLN A 96 -9.50 8.29 -23.52
N PRO A 97 -10.68 7.80 -23.96
CA PRO A 97 -10.82 7.12 -25.24
C PRO A 97 -10.35 8.00 -26.41
N CYS A 98 -9.63 7.42 -27.37
CA CYS A 98 -9.17 8.18 -28.53
C CYS A 98 -10.34 8.78 -29.32
N PRO A 99 -10.21 10.02 -29.82
CA PRO A 99 -11.25 10.64 -30.63
C PRO A 99 -11.44 9.87 -31.95
N LYS A 100 -12.69 9.82 -32.44
CA LYS A 100 -13.06 9.09 -33.66
C LYS A 100 -12.15 9.48 -34.84
N GLY A 101 -11.63 8.47 -35.55
CA GLY A 101 -10.69 8.65 -36.66
C GLY A 101 -9.21 8.62 -36.24
N SER A 102 -8.90 8.35 -34.97
CA SER A 102 -7.52 8.14 -34.51
C SER A 102 -7.20 6.65 -34.39
N GLN A 103 -5.94 6.30 -34.61
CA GLN A 103 -5.44 4.94 -34.37
C GLN A 103 -4.97 4.83 -32.91
N GLU A 104 -5.55 3.91 -32.15
CA GLU A 104 -5.14 3.61 -30.78
C GLU A 104 -3.99 2.59 -30.82
N LEU A 105 -2.88 2.90 -30.14
CA LEU A 105 -1.78 1.96 -29.91
C LEU A 105 -1.58 1.78 -28.40
N PRO A 106 -1.28 0.54 -27.95
CA PRO A 106 -0.84 0.32 -26.58
C PRO A 106 0.47 1.09 -26.34
N VAL A 107 0.62 1.64 -25.14
CA VAL A 107 1.89 2.26 -24.74
C VAL A 107 2.77 1.18 -24.13
N ASP A 108 3.84 0.82 -24.82
CA ASP A 108 4.83 -0.12 -24.31
C ASP A 108 5.75 0.57 -23.29
N GLY A 109 5.77 0.06 -22.05
CA GLY A 109 6.67 0.49 -20.98
C GLY A 109 5.99 1.23 -19.81
N ALA A 110 6.74 1.41 -18.72
CA ALA A 110 6.27 2.13 -17.55
C ALA A 110 6.23 3.64 -17.84
N VAL A 111 5.03 4.21 -17.97
CA VAL A 111 4.83 5.65 -18.19
C VAL A 111 4.51 6.31 -16.85
N THR A 112 5.31 7.31 -16.46
CA THR A 112 5.03 8.19 -15.32
C THR A 112 4.25 9.41 -15.79
N SER A 113 3.03 9.60 -15.29
CA SER A 113 2.28 10.85 -15.49
C SER A 113 2.79 11.92 -14.51
N LEU A 114 3.15 13.09 -15.03
CA LEU A 114 3.42 14.27 -14.21
C LEU A 114 2.13 15.09 -14.05
N PRO A 115 1.82 15.60 -12.85
CA PRO A 115 0.71 16.53 -12.66
C PRO A 115 0.99 17.87 -13.37
N GLN A 116 -0.05 18.46 -13.96
CA GLN A 116 -0.04 19.81 -14.52
C GLN A 116 -0.43 20.86 -13.47
#